data_AF-A0A8S3YAZ3-F1
#
_entry.id   AF-A0A8S3YAZ3-F1
#
_cell.length_a   1.000
_cell.length_b   1.000
_cell.length_c   1.000
_cell.angle_alpha   90.00
_cell.angle_beta   90.00
_cell.angle_gamma   90.00
#
_symmetry.space_group_name_H-M   'P 1'
#
loop_
_entity.id
_entity.type
_entity.pdbx_description
1 polymer ?
#
loop_
_entity_poly.entity_id
_entity_poly.type
_entity_poly.pdbx_seq_one_letter_code
_entity_poly.pdbx_strand_id
1 'polypeptide(L)'
;MSQDLFEELHELLIPKISKCTTNWRTPISTRERLVICLRYLATGDSHQTIAFSFRVGRSTVGGIVKEVCTEIWNTLQPEYMPSPTEETWKQSEKGYRETWNFPNCVGSIDGKHVSIKCPKNSGSEYFCYKKFFSVVLLAIVAIVVLQFHRHRCR
;
A
#
# COMPACT_ATOMS: atom_id res chain seq x y z
N MET A 1 -13.96 7.66 5.06
CA MET A 1 -13.14 8.81 4.64
C MET A 1 -14.03 10.02 4.64
N SER A 2 -13.61 11.14 5.24
CA SER A 2 -14.35 12.39 5.10
C SER A 2 -14.27 12.90 3.65
N GLN A 3 -15.21 13.75 3.27
CA GLN A 3 -15.19 14.37 1.94
C GLN A 3 -13.96 15.28 1.78
N ASP A 4 -13.60 16.02 2.82
CA ASP A 4 -12.44 16.93 2.79
C ASP A 4 -11.13 16.19 2.50
N LEU A 5 -10.89 15.08 3.20
CA LEU A 5 -9.70 14.25 2.98
C LEU A 5 -9.68 13.62 1.57
N PHE A 6 -10.85 13.40 0.97
CA PHE A 6 -10.94 12.93 -0.41
C PHE A 6 -10.47 13.98 -1.38
N GLU A 7 -10.96 15.21 -1.23
CA GLU A 7 -10.56 16.30 -2.12
C GLU A 7 -9.08 16.66 -1.91
N GLU A 8 -8.57 16.66 -0.67
CA GLU A 8 -7.13 16.86 -0.39
C GLU A 8 -6.26 15.83 -1.11
N LEU A 9 -6.58 14.54 -0.96
CA LEU A 9 -5.85 13.47 -1.63
C LEU A 9 -6.00 13.56 -3.15
N HIS A 10 -7.18 13.92 -3.63
CA HIS A 10 -7.46 14.04 -5.05
C HIS A 10 -6.62 15.15 -5.67
N GLU A 11 -6.60 16.35 -5.09
CA GLU A 11 -5.80 17.49 -5.56
C GLU A 11 -4.31 17.16 -5.69
N LEU A 12 -3.75 16.43 -4.73
CA LEU A 12 -2.36 15.95 -4.79
C LEU A 12 -2.10 15.00 -5.97
N LEU A 13 -3.09 14.19 -6.35
CA LEU A 13 -2.95 13.14 -7.37
C LEU A 13 -3.41 13.56 -8.77
N ILE A 14 -4.28 14.56 -8.91
CA ILE A 14 -4.80 15.07 -10.19
C ILE A 14 -3.72 15.18 -11.28
N PRO A 15 -2.58 15.88 -11.06
CA PRO A 15 -1.59 16.06 -12.11
C PRO A 15 -0.93 14.75 -12.56
N LYS A 16 -0.96 13.70 -11.72
CA LYS A 16 -0.34 12.41 -11.97
C LYS A 16 -1.28 11.38 -12.62
N ILE A 17 -2.56 11.42 -12.25
CA ILE A 17 -3.56 10.42 -12.70
C ILE A 17 -4.43 10.91 -13.87
N SER A 18 -4.24 12.15 -14.31
CA SER A 18 -4.97 12.73 -15.45
C SER A 18 -4.63 12.03 -16.76
N LYS A 19 -5.64 11.85 -17.61
CA LYS A 19 -5.50 11.24 -18.94
C LYS A 19 -5.89 12.24 -20.01
N CYS A 20 -5.15 12.24 -21.11
CA CYS A 20 -5.43 13.09 -22.26
C CYS A 20 -6.75 12.69 -22.91
N THR A 21 -7.58 13.69 -23.24
CA THR A 21 -8.76 13.50 -24.08
C THR A 21 -8.32 13.18 -25.50
N THR A 22 -8.88 12.13 -26.08
CA THR A 22 -8.63 11.75 -27.48
C THR A 22 -9.95 11.83 -28.24
N ASN A 23 -9.87 11.95 -29.57
CA ASN A 23 -11.05 12.01 -30.46
C ASN A 23 -11.90 10.71 -30.45
N TRP A 24 -11.38 9.63 -29.86
CA TRP A 24 -12.03 8.32 -29.87
C TRP A 24 -12.86 8.05 -28.62
N ARG A 25 -12.38 8.51 -27.45
CA ARG A 25 -13.01 8.19 -26.16
C ARG A 25 -12.68 9.24 -25.11
N THR A 26 -13.72 9.70 -24.42
CA THR A 26 -13.58 10.51 -23.20
C THR A 26 -12.93 9.66 -22.09
N PRO A 27 -11.83 10.13 -21.48
CA PRO A 27 -11.20 9.41 -20.38
C PRO A 27 -12.10 9.36 -19.15
N ILE A 28 -11.94 8.30 -18.36
CA ILE A 28 -12.55 8.20 -17.03
C ILE A 28 -11.99 9.35 -16.17
N SER A 29 -12.86 10.05 -15.45
CA SER A 29 -12.46 11.21 -14.66
C SER A 29 -11.44 10.83 -13.57
N THR A 30 -10.59 11.77 -13.18
CA THR A 30 -9.59 11.54 -12.11
C THR A 30 -10.25 11.17 -10.78
N ARG A 31 -11.40 11.77 -10.46
CA ARG A 31 -12.22 11.40 -9.30
C ARG A 31 -12.69 9.95 -9.36
N GLU A 32 -13.29 9.52 -10.47
CA GLU A 32 -13.75 8.14 -10.63
C GLU A 32 -12.59 7.13 -10.55
N ARG A 33 -11.43 7.47 -11.13
CA ARG A 33 -10.22 6.64 -11.04
C ARG A 33 -9.77 6.45 -9.59
N LEU A 34 -9.76 7.54 -8.81
CA LEU A 34 -9.43 7.50 -7.39
C LEU A 34 -10.46 6.68 -6.60
N VAL A 35 -11.75 6.88 -6.83
CA VAL A 35 -12.83 6.13 -6.17
C VAL A 35 -12.74 4.63 -6.47
N ILE A 36 -12.48 4.25 -7.73
CA ILE A 36 -12.28 2.84 -8.12
C ILE A 36 -11.13 2.21 -7.34
N CYS A 37 -10.00 2.93 -7.23
CA CYS A 37 -8.84 2.47 -6.47
C CYS A 37 -9.13 2.34 -4.97
N LEU A 38 -9.70 3.38 -4.36
CA LEU A 38 -10.03 3.39 -2.93
C LEU A 38 -11.06 2.31 -2.58
N ARG A 39 -12.06 2.07 -3.44
CA ARG A 39 -13.02 0.99 -3.24
C ARG A 39 -12.33 -0.37 -3.23
N TYR A 40 -11.40 -0.60 -4.15
CA TYR A 40 -10.61 -1.83 -4.18
C TYR A 40 -9.79 -2.01 -2.89
N LEU A 41 -9.07 -0.96 -2.46
CA LEU A 41 -8.25 -1.01 -1.25
C LEU A 41 -9.06 -1.21 0.03
N ALA A 42 -10.23 -0.57 0.14
CA ALA A 42 -11.08 -0.66 1.32
C ALA A 42 -11.82 -2.00 1.46
N THR A 43 -12.22 -2.62 0.35
CA THR A 43 -13.07 -3.83 0.36
C THR A 43 -12.31 -5.12 0.05
N GLY A 44 -11.21 -5.03 -0.70
CA GLY A 44 -10.54 -6.21 -1.25
C GLY A 44 -11.38 -6.97 -2.29
N ASP A 45 -12.42 -6.35 -2.84
CA ASP A 45 -13.34 -6.96 -3.81
C ASP A 45 -12.63 -7.27 -5.15
N SER A 46 -13.20 -8.19 -5.93
CA SER A 46 -12.64 -8.56 -7.21
C SER A 46 -12.72 -7.41 -8.22
N HIS A 47 -11.72 -7.31 -9.10
CA HIS A 47 -11.78 -6.36 -10.23
C HIS A 47 -13.04 -6.53 -11.10
N GLN A 48 -13.64 -7.72 -11.12
CA GLN A 48 -14.83 -8.01 -11.91
C GLN A 48 -16.08 -7.38 -11.30
N THR A 49 -16.25 -7.47 -9.98
CA THR A 49 -17.36 -6.84 -9.25
C THR A 49 -17.28 -5.31 -9.35
N ILE A 50 -16.07 -4.76 -9.20
CA ILE A 50 -15.82 -3.31 -9.31
C ILE A 50 -16.07 -2.85 -10.75
N ALA A 51 -15.58 -3.58 -11.74
CA ALA A 51 -15.82 -3.29 -13.15
C ALA A 51 -17.32 -3.23 -13.48
N PHE A 52 -18.10 -4.18 -12.97
CA PHE A 52 -19.55 -4.19 -13.13
C PHE A 52 -20.21 -2.97 -12.47
N SER A 53 -19.79 -2.63 -11.25
CA SER A 53 -20.35 -1.50 -10.49
C SER A 53 -20.12 -0.14 -11.15
N PHE A 54 -18.94 0.08 -11.73
CA PHE A 54 -18.59 1.34 -12.41
C PHE A 54 -18.80 1.29 -13.92
N ARG A 55 -19.31 0.17 -14.47
CA ARG A 55 -19.54 -0.06 -15.90
C ARG A 55 -18.28 0.19 -16.76
N VAL A 56 -17.14 -0.28 -16.28
CA VAL A 56 -15.84 -0.20 -16.96
C VAL A 56 -15.27 -1.59 -17.24
N GLY A 57 -14.23 -1.69 -18.07
CA GLY A 57 -13.58 -2.97 -18.36
C GLY A 57 -12.79 -3.50 -17.15
N ARG A 58 -12.80 -4.82 -16.93
CA ARG A 58 -11.99 -5.47 -15.87
C ARG A 58 -10.50 -5.14 -15.98
N SER A 59 -9.96 -5.12 -17.20
CA SER A 59 -8.58 -4.71 -17.47
C SER A 59 -8.35 -3.24 -17.13
N THR A 60 -9.33 -2.38 -17.41
CA THR A 60 -9.30 -0.95 -17.05
C THR A 60 -9.24 -0.75 -15.55
N VAL A 61 -10.05 -1.48 -14.76
CA VAL A 61 -9.98 -1.44 -13.29
C VAL A 61 -8.59 -1.84 -12.81
N GLY A 62 -8.05 -2.96 -13.29
CA GLY A 62 -6.72 -3.42 -12.90
C GLY A 62 -5.61 -2.40 -13.24
N GLY A 63 -5.73 -1.75 -14.40
CA GLY A 63 -4.83 -0.66 -14.81
C GLY A 63 -4.95 0.56 -13.90
N ILE A 64 -6.17 0.99 -13.58
CA ILE A 64 -6.45 2.12 -12.67
C ILE A 64 -5.88 1.84 -11.28
N VAL A 65 -6.19 0.68 -10.69
CA VAL A 65 -5.71 0.31 -9.36
C VAL A 65 -4.18 0.34 -9.32
N LYS A 66 -3.51 -0.26 -10.31
CA LYS A 66 -2.04 -0.28 -10.36
C LYS A 66 -1.43 1.12 -10.50
N GLU A 67 -1.98 1.94 -11.40
CA GLU A 67 -1.49 3.29 -11.66
C GLU A 67 -1.70 4.20 -10.44
N VAL A 68 -2.92 4.26 -9.93
CA VAL A 68 -3.27 5.12 -8.80
C VAL A 68 -2.52 4.71 -7.54
N CYS A 69 -2.37 3.40 -7.24
CA CYS A 69 -1.54 2.96 -6.11
C CYS A 69 -0.08 3.40 -6.23
N THR A 70 0.49 3.35 -7.44
CA THR A 70 1.86 3.82 -7.69
C THR A 70 1.99 5.31 -7.41
N GLU A 71 1.04 6.11 -7.89
CA GLU A 71 1.07 7.55 -7.67
C GLU A 71 0.81 7.93 -6.20
N ILE A 72 -0.09 7.22 -5.51
CA ILE A 72 -0.29 7.37 -4.06
C ILE A 72 1.02 7.12 -3.32
N TRP A 73 1.72 6.04 -3.64
CA TRP A 73 3.00 5.72 -3.03
C TRP A 73 4.04 6.80 -3.31
N ASN A 74 4.22 7.20 -4.57
CA ASN A 74 5.23 8.19 -4.95
C ASN A 74 5.01 9.56 -4.30
N THR A 75 3.74 9.96 -4.12
CA THR A 75 3.39 11.24 -3.51
C THR A 75 3.50 11.20 -1.98
N LEU A 76 2.97 10.15 -1.34
CA LEU A 76 2.84 10.11 0.12
C LEU A 76 4.04 9.48 0.83
N GLN A 77 4.78 8.59 0.19
CA GLN A 77 5.92 7.92 0.84
C GLN A 77 6.99 8.89 1.35
N PRO A 78 7.39 9.95 0.62
CA PRO A 78 8.39 10.88 1.10
C PRO A 78 7.96 11.66 2.35
N GLU A 79 6.67 11.95 2.49
CA GLU A 79 6.12 12.75 3.59
C GLU A 79 5.88 11.89 4.84
N TYR A 80 5.29 10.71 4.67
CA TYR A 80 4.85 9.88 5.80
C TYR A 80 5.84 8.76 6.16
N MET A 81 6.77 8.43 5.27
CA MET A 81 7.77 7.36 5.46
C MET A 81 9.15 7.81 4.97
N PRO A 82 9.70 8.94 5.46
CA PRO A 82 11.03 9.39 5.08
C PRO A 82 12.11 8.41 5.54
N SER A 83 13.28 8.46 4.89
CA SER A 83 14.44 7.71 5.36
C SER A 83 14.87 8.22 6.74
N PRO A 84 15.05 7.33 7.74
CA PRO A 84 15.35 7.74 9.10
C PRO A 84 16.76 8.35 9.19
N THR A 85 16.88 9.44 9.96
CA THR A 85 18.16 10.09 10.26
C THR A 85 18.74 9.61 11.60
N GLU A 86 19.99 9.95 11.89
CA GLU A 86 20.61 9.61 13.18
C GLU A 86 19.81 10.18 14.37
N GLU A 87 19.27 11.39 14.23
CA GLU A 87 18.41 12.03 15.22
C GLU A 87 17.11 11.24 15.42
N THR A 88 16.53 10.73 14.33
CA THR A 88 15.32 9.89 14.39
C THR A 88 15.58 8.64 15.21
N TRP A 89 16.75 8.00 15.01
CA TRP A 89 17.15 6.83 15.78
C TRP A 89 17.41 7.14 17.26
N LYS A 90 18.08 8.26 17.55
CA LYS A 90 18.32 8.73 18.94
C LYS A 90 17.02 9.04 19.67
N GLN A 91 16.05 9.65 18.99
CA GLN A 91 14.72 9.93 19.56
C GLN A 91 13.97 8.62 19.86
N SER A 92 14.03 7.65 18.94
CA SER A 92 13.45 6.32 19.15
C SER A 92 14.08 5.63 20.37
N GLU A 93 15.41 5.58 20.47
CA GLU A 93 16.13 5.01 21.62
C GLU A 93 15.71 5.64 22.94
N LYS A 94 15.65 6.97 22.98
CA LYS A 94 15.22 7.70 24.16
C LYS A 94 13.80 7.29 24.58
N GLY A 95 12.88 7.17 23.63
CA GLY A 95 11.49 6.76 23.89
C GLY A 95 11.38 5.35 24.47
N TYR A 96 12.13 4.38 23.91
CA TYR A 96 12.16 3.01 24.46
C TYR A 96 12.80 2.96 25.84
N ARG A 97 13.89 3.71 26.06
CA ARG A 97 14.57 3.79 27.34
C ARG A 97 13.68 4.39 28.43
N GLU A 98 13.00 5.50 28.15
CA GLU A 98 12.17 6.20 29.14
C GLU A 98 10.86 5.46 29.44
N THR A 99 10.24 4.84 28.43
CA THR A 99 8.94 4.18 28.60
C THR A 99 9.07 2.76 29.14
N TRP A 100 10.08 2.01 28.67
CA TRP A 100 10.20 0.57 28.91
C TRP A 100 11.50 0.16 29.59
N ASN A 101 12.35 1.12 29.99
CA ASN A 101 13.69 0.86 30.52
C ASN A 101 14.53 -0.06 29.62
N PHE A 102 14.38 0.11 28.30
CA PHE A 102 15.03 -0.74 27.30
C PHE A 102 16.06 0.09 26.51
N PRO A 103 17.30 0.25 27.04
CA PRO A 103 18.33 1.09 26.43
C PRO A 103 18.84 0.50 25.11
N ASN A 104 19.35 1.36 24.22
CA ASN A 104 19.86 1.00 22.89
C ASN A 104 18.83 0.36 21.93
N CYS A 105 17.53 0.41 22.24
CA CYS A 105 16.50 -0.08 21.36
C CYS A 105 16.00 1.01 20.42
N VAL A 106 16.26 0.84 19.13
CA VAL A 106 15.92 1.85 18.13
C VAL A 106 14.60 1.58 17.42
N GLY A 107 13.96 0.44 17.67
CA GLY A 107 12.73 0.04 16.99
C GLY A 107 12.24 -1.35 17.35
N SER A 108 10.98 -1.62 17.00
CA SER A 108 10.36 -2.94 17.12
C SER A 108 10.03 -3.49 15.74
N ILE A 109 10.30 -4.78 15.51
CA ILE A 109 9.99 -5.46 14.26
C ILE A 109 8.81 -6.39 14.48
N ASP A 110 7.79 -6.31 13.62
CA ASP A 110 6.68 -7.26 13.61
C ASP A 110 6.43 -7.81 12.20
N GLY A 111 5.88 -9.03 12.13
CA GLY A 111 5.64 -9.78 10.90
C GLY A 111 4.21 -10.27 10.78
N LYS A 112 3.58 -10.04 9.62
CA LYS A 112 2.24 -10.53 9.29
C LYS A 112 2.25 -11.42 8.05
N HIS A 113 1.66 -12.61 8.17
CA HIS A 113 1.37 -13.45 7.01
C HIS A 113 0.19 -12.87 6.22
N VAL A 114 0.47 -12.38 5.02
CA VAL A 114 -0.54 -11.95 4.05
C VAL A 114 -0.88 -13.14 3.16
N SER A 115 -2.14 -13.56 3.18
CA SER A 115 -2.60 -14.68 2.36
C SER A 115 -2.49 -14.33 0.88
N ILE A 116 -1.98 -15.27 0.08
CA ILE A 116 -1.88 -15.14 -1.36
C ILE A 116 -2.49 -16.34 -2.07
N LYS A 117 -2.86 -16.14 -3.34
CA LYS A 117 -3.14 -17.28 -4.23
C LYS A 117 -1.81 -17.96 -4.56
N CYS A 118 -1.79 -19.29 -4.53
CA CYS A 118 -0.62 -20.10 -4.90
C CYS A 118 -0.05 -19.62 -6.24
N PRO A 119 1.20 -19.11 -6.26
CA PRO A 119 1.87 -18.73 -7.49
C PRO A 119 2.08 -19.96 -8.39
N LYS A 120 2.12 -19.74 -9.71
CA LYS A 120 2.40 -20.83 -10.64
C LYS A 120 3.79 -21.39 -10.38
N ASN A 121 3.92 -22.72 -10.35
CA ASN A 121 5.18 -23.45 -10.18
C ASN A 121 5.93 -23.17 -8.85
N SER A 122 5.24 -22.75 -7.79
CA SER A 122 5.91 -22.44 -6.50
C SER A 122 6.04 -23.62 -5.54
N GLY A 123 5.43 -24.77 -5.83
CA GLY A 123 5.39 -25.90 -4.90
C GLY A 123 4.91 -25.47 -3.50
N SER A 124 5.71 -25.75 -2.47
CA SER A 124 5.47 -25.37 -1.08
C SER A 124 6.14 -24.06 -0.65
N GLU A 125 6.80 -23.31 -1.55
CA GLU A 125 7.64 -22.15 -1.18
C GLU A 125 6.88 -21.04 -0.42
N TYR A 126 5.59 -20.85 -0.73
CA TYR A 126 4.73 -19.89 -0.04
C TYR A 126 3.78 -20.55 0.96
N PHE A 127 3.85 -21.87 1.14
CA PHE A 127 2.93 -22.62 1.99
C PHE A 127 3.38 -22.52 3.45
N CYS A 128 2.62 -21.80 4.27
CA CYS A 128 2.95 -21.60 5.68
C CYS A 128 2.41 -22.75 6.57
N TYR A 129 2.91 -22.81 7.80
CA TYR A 129 2.50 -23.82 8.80
C TYR A 129 1.00 -23.79 9.11
N LYS A 130 0.31 -22.67 8.88
CA LYS A 130 -1.14 -22.52 9.02
C LYS A 130 -1.94 -23.14 7.85
N LYS A 131 -1.27 -23.91 6.99
CA LYS A 131 -1.86 -24.65 5.86
C LYS A 131 -2.49 -23.76 4.77
N PHE A 132 -1.94 -22.57 4.54
CA PHE A 132 -2.32 -21.71 3.42
C PHE A 132 -1.10 -21.04 2.77
N PHE A 133 -1.26 -20.54 1.55
CA PHE A 133 -0.21 -19.82 0.84
C PHE A 133 -0.14 -18.36 1.31
N SER A 134 1.04 -17.88 1.69
CA SER A 134 1.23 -16.54 2.25
C SER A 134 2.59 -15.94 1.92
N VAL A 135 2.67 -14.62 2.01
CA VAL A 135 3.93 -13.87 2.03
C VAL A 135 4.05 -13.18 3.39
N VAL A 136 5.25 -13.16 3.95
CA VAL A 136 5.52 -12.44 5.20
C VAL A 136 5.72 -10.96 4.88
N LEU A 137 4.87 -10.12 5.47
CA LEU A 137 5.02 -8.67 5.53
C LEU A 137 5.76 -8.33 6.83
N LEU A 138 6.92 -7.72 6.74
CA LEU A 138 7.64 -7.20 7.92
C LEU A 138 7.51 -5.68 7.99
N ALA A 139 7.40 -5.17 9.20
CA ALA A 139 7.30 -3.75 9.50
C ALA A 139 8.22 -3.41 10.67
N ILE A 140 8.90 -2.27 10.60
CA ILE A 140 9.74 -1.75 11.68
C ILE A 140 9.09 -0.47 12.22
N VAL A 141 8.66 -0.52 13.48
CA VAL A 141 8.15 0.66 14.18
C VAL A 141 9.32 1.31 14.93
N ALA A 142 9.93 2.27 14.24
CA ALA A 142 10.96 3.17 14.75
C ALA A 142 10.68 4.56 14.18
N ILE A 143 9.73 5.30 14.75
CA ILE A 143 9.26 6.59 14.20
C ILE A 143 8.94 6.50 12.67
N VAL A 144 8.46 5.31 12.23
CA VAL A 144 8.01 4.91 10.88
C VAL A 144 9.11 4.51 9.86
N VAL A 145 9.31 3.19 9.71
CA VAL A 145 9.94 2.57 8.52
C VAL A 145 9.20 1.28 8.14
N LEU A 146 8.43 1.31 7.05
CA LEU A 146 7.89 0.07 6.44
C LEU A 146 8.89 -0.47 5.41
N GLN A 147 9.78 -1.38 5.84
CA GLN A 147 10.60 -2.16 4.92
C GLN A 147 9.96 -3.51 4.62
N PHE A 148 9.48 -3.68 3.38
CA PHE A 148 9.05 -4.98 2.85
C PHE A 148 10.26 -5.89 2.63
N HIS A 149 10.72 -6.57 3.67
CA HIS A 149 11.69 -7.65 3.51
C HIS A 149 11.00 -8.96 3.14
N ARG A 150 11.32 -9.51 1.95
CA ARG A 150 11.02 -10.89 1.58
C ARG A 150 11.84 -11.84 2.46
N HIS A 151 11.38 -12.12 3.66
CA HIS A 151 12.01 -13.15 4.48
C HIS A 151 11.55 -14.54 4.02
N ARG A 152 12.51 -15.34 3.56
CA ARG A 152 12.38 -16.80 3.45
C ARG A 152 12.11 -17.35 4.85
N CYS A 153 10.92 -17.87 5.09
CA CYS A 153 10.75 -18.86 6.16
C CYS A 153 11.39 -20.16 5.65
N ARG A 154 12.47 -20.59 6.30
CA ARG A 154 12.93 -21.98 6.24
C ARG A 154 12.07 -22.83 7.17
#